data_AF-A0A0C1QW35-F1
#
_entry.id   AF-A0A0C1QW35-F1
#
_cell.length_a   1.000
_cell.length_b   1.000
_cell.length_c   1.000
_cell.angle_alpha   90.00
_cell.angle_beta   90.00
_cell.angle_gamma   90.00
#
_symmetry.space_group_name_H-M   'P 1'
#
loop_
_entity.id
_entity.type
_entity.pdbx_description
1 polymer ?
#
loop_
_entity_poly.entity_id
_entity_poly.type
_entity_poly.pdbx_seq_one_letter_code
_entity_poly.pdbx_strand_id
1 'polypeptide(L)'
;MLKSEIIINFYKSNPTLTNKEIAEHFNVSPQYVSKILKGQKENVTQKITQLYFEKKMSITEIHIELNVSMPTIRKILKLENLKFVEEKRRRKEATQEKRKLNKKNTYMTSEKRLEDIEIMAQLKRLQAITAKQDSRSRKLSTEDMVKQNLQHYKYNIEKERLELDMNCSIPTGIPKKYSVKQHIVKNKTYTEGIDGTQLQNTV
;
A
#
# COMPACT_ATOMS: atom_id res chain seq x y z
N MET A 1 -65.73 3.28 -8.38
CA MET A 1 -64.41 2.62 -8.16
C MET A 1 -64.64 1.28 -7.51
N LEU A 2 -63.99 0.21 -7.97
CA LEU A 2 -64.08 -1.08 -7.29
C LEU A 2 -63.41 -0.97 -5.91
N LYS A 3 -64.05 -1.50 -4.86
CA LYS A 3 -63.48 -1.56 -3.49
C LYS A 3 -62.06 -2.17 -3.46
N SER A 4 -61.74 -3.05 -4.40
CA SER A 4 -60.42 -3.66 -4.54
C SER A 4 -59.31 -2.67 -4.89
N GLU A 5 -59.59 -1.68 -5.73
CA GLU A 5 -58.59 -0.72 -6.21
C GLU A 5 -58.15 0.25 -5.10
N ILE A 6 -59.11 0.66 -4.28
CA ILE A 6 -58.88 1.51 -3.10
C ILE A 6 -58.02 0.78 -2.07
N ILE A 7 -58.29 -0.51 -1.82
CA ILE A 7 -57.49 -1.35 -0.91
C ILE A 7 -56.05 -1.51 -1.42
N ILE A 8 -55.86 -1.69 -2.73
CA ILE A 8 -54.51 -1.80 -3.33
C ILE A 8 -53.73 -0.49 -3.17
N ASN A 9 -54.36 0.65 -3.43
CA ASN A 9 -53.70 1.95 -3.30
C ASN A 9 -53.37 2.26 -1.84
N PHE A 10 -54.27 1.96 -0.91
CA PHE A 10 -54.03 2.12 0.52
C PHE A 10 -52.87 1.25 1.03
N TYR A 11 -52.77 0.00 0.56
CA TYR A 11 -51.63 -0.87 0.85
C TYR A 11 -50.30 -0.30 0.31
N LYS A 12 -50.30 0.25 -0.91
CA LYS A 12 -49.09 0.86 -1.50
C LYS A 12 -48.62 2.10 -0.71
N SER A 13 -49.55 2.90 -0.18
CA SER A 13 -49.24 4.05 0.66
C SER A 13 -48.79 3.66 2.07
N ASN A 14 -49.17 2.48 2.55
CA ASN A 14 -48.90 2.01 3.91
C ASN A 14 -48.41 0.55 3.91
N PRO A 15 -47.22 0.26 3.36
CA PRO A 15 -46.75 -1.12 3.13
C PRO A 15 -46.43 -1.90 4.41
N THR A 16 -46.35 -1.22 5.56
CA THR A 16 -46.07 -1.82 6.87
C THR A 16 -47.31 -2.36 7.56
N LEU A 17 -48.52 -1.98 7.14
CA LEU A 17 -49.76 -2.43 7.76
C LEU A 17 -50.03 -3.90 7.45
N THR A 18 -50.46 -4.62 8.48
CA THR A 18 -50.87 -6.02 8.38
C THR A 18 -52.20 -6.14 7.62
N ASN A 19 -52.43 -7.31 7.03
CA ASN A 19 -53.71 -7.60 6.39
C ASN A 19 -54.91 -7.46 7.37
N LYS A 20 -54.67 -7.60 8.68
CA LYS A 20 -55.70 -7.45 9.73
C LYS A 20 -56.06 -5.98 9.94
N GLU A 21 -55.06 -5.10 10.07
CA GLU A 21 -55.26 -3.65 10.23
C GLU A 21 -55.93 -3.04 8.98
N ILE A 22 -55.53 -3.49 7.79
CA ILE A 22 -56.18 -3.08 6.53
C ILE A 22 -57.64 -3.57 6.49
N ALA A 23 -57.88 -4.80 6.94
CA ALA A 23 -59.22 -5.36 6.99
C ALA A 23 -60.15 -4.60 7.95
N GLU A 24 -59.63 -4.20 9.11
CA GLU A 24 -60.32 -3.36 10.08
C GLU A 24 -60.63 -1.96 9.49
N HIS A 25 -59.66 -1.32 8.83
CA HIS A 25 -59.84 0.00 8.22
C HIS A 25 -60.94 0.03 7.15
N PHE A 26 -61.07 -1.04 6.35
CA PHE A 26 -62.08 -1.13 5.28
C PHE A 26 -63.34 -1.90 5.67
N ASN A 27 -63.43 -2.38 6.91
CA ASN A 27 -64.52 -3.23 7.41
C ASN A 27 -64.80 -4.44 6.48
N VAL A 28 -63.75 -5.16 6.13
CA VAL A 28 -63.80 -6.36 5.27
C VAL A 28 -63.11 -7.54 5.97
N SER A 29 -63.27 -8.75 5.44
CA SER A 29 -62.54 -9.90 6.02
C SER A 29 -61.04 -9.85 5.68
N PRO A 30 -60.15 -10.26 6.59
CA PRO A 30 -58.72 -10.41 6.30
C PRO A 30 -58.45 -11.32 5.09
N GLN A 31 -59.30 -12.32 4.84
CA GLN A 31 -59.24 -13.21 3.69
C GLN A 31 -59.51 -12.47 2.37
N TYR A 32 -60.46 -11.54 2.36
CA TYR A 32 -60.76 -10.70 1.20
C TYR A 32 -59.59 -9.79 0.85
N VAL A 33 -59.00 -9.13 1.86
CA VAL A 33 -57.77 -8.33 1.70
C VAL A 33 -56.63 -9.20 1.19
N SER A 34 -56.44 -10.39 1.77
CA SER A 34 -55.40 -11.33 1.33
C SER A 34 -55.58 -11.78 -0.12
N LYS A 35 -56.82 -11.95 -0.59
CA LYS A 35 -57.13 -12.33 -1.98
C LYS A 35 -56.79 -11.20 -2.94
N ILE A 36 -57.14 -9.96 -2.60
CA ILE A 36 -56.85 -8.77 -3.41
C ILE A 36 -55.34 -8.50 -3.48
N LEU A 37 -54.63 -8.60 -2.35
CA LEU A 37 -53.20 -8.28 -2.27
C LEU A 37 -52.28 -9.42 -2.72
N LYS A 38 -52.82 -10.60 -3.07
CA LYS A 38 -52.04 -11.80 -3.42
C LYS A 38 -51.05 -11.57 -4.58
N GLY A 39 -51.34 -10.62 -5.47
CA GLY A 39 -50.46 -10.21 -6.58
C GLY A 39 -49.82 -8.83 -6.43
N GLN A 40 -50.11 -8.08 -5.34
CA GLN A 40 -49.61 -6.71 -5.12
C GLN A 40 -48.49 -6.63 -4.08
N LYS A 41 -48.29 -7.68 -3.28
CA LYS A 41 -47.05 -7.83 -2.53
C LYS A 41 -45.94 -8.02 -3.55
N GLU A 42 -45.03 -7.04 -3.68
CA GLU A 42 -43.73 -7.29 -4.30
C GLU A 42 -43.22 -8.62 -3.74
N ASN A 43 -42.97 -9.58 -4.63
CA ASN A 43 -42.69 -10.92 -4.19
C ASN A 43 -41.35 -10.86 -3.45
N VAL A 44 -41.39 -10.99 -2.12
CA VAL A 44 -40.19 -11.01 -1.25
C VAL A 44 -39.14 -11.97 -1.82
N THR A 45 -39.59 -13.05 -2.47
CA THR A 45 -38.76 -13.99 -3.24
C THR A 45 -37.98 -13.31 -4.36
N GLN A 46 -38.63 -12.51 -5.20
CA GLN A 46 -38.00 -11.79 -6.31
C GLN A 46 -36.97 -10.77 -5.80
N LYS A 47 -37.31 -10.01 -4.74
CA LYS A 47 -36.36 -9.09 -4.10
C LYS A 47 -35.14 -9.82 -3.54
N ILE A 48 -35.33 -10.94 -2.84
CA ILE A 48 -34.22 -11.77 -2.34
C ILE A 48 -33.31 -12.25 -3.47
N THR A 49 -33.90 -12.76 -4.55
CA THR A 49 -33.18 -13.21 -5.75
C THR A 49 -32.38 -12.07 -6.37
N GLN A 50 -33.01 -10.90 -6.53
CA GLN A 50 -32.37 -9.71 -7.09
C GLN A 50 -31.18 -9.25 -6.26
N LEU A 51 -31.35 -9.10 -4.93
CA LEU A 51 -30.28 -8.66 -4.03
C LEU A 51 -29.11 -9.64 -4.01
N TYR A 52 -29.39 -10.94 -4.08
CA TYR A 52 -28.36 -11.97 -4.01
C TYR A 52 -27.57 -12.12 -5.33
N PHE A 53 -28.25 -12.12 -6.47
CA PHE A 53 -27.64 -12.40 -7.77
C PHE A 53 -27.16 -11.16 -8.51
N GLU A 54 -27.91 -10.05 -8.46
CA GLU A 54 -27.56 -8.80 -9.16
C GLU A 54 -26.67 -7.93 -8.27
N LYS A 55 -27.17 -7.57 -7.07
CA LYS A 55 -26.43 -6.71 -6.14
C LYS A 55 -25.30 -7.42 -5.38
N LYS A 56 -25.18 -8.75 -5.54
CA LYS A 56 -24.17 -9.59 -4.89
C LYS A 56 -24.09 -9.46 -3.37
N MET A 57 -25.20 -9.10 -2.72
CA MET A 57 -25.28 -9.02 -1.26
C MET A 57 -25.16 -10.41 -0.63
N SER A 58 -24.69 -10.45 0.61
CA SER A 58 -24.66 -11.64 1.46
C SER A 58 -26.04 -11.90 2.06
N ILE A 59 -26.26 -13.16 2.48
CA ILE A 59 -27.52 -13.56 3.13
C ILE A 59 -27.77 -12.74 4.42
N THR A 60 -26.70 -12.34 5.11
CA THR A 60 -26.78 -11.50 6.32
C THR A 60 -27.24 -10.09 6.00
N GLU A 61 -26.71 -9.48 4.94
CA GLU A 61 -27.13 -8.16 4.51
C GLU A 61 -28.57 -8.17 4.02
N ILE A 62 -28.97 -9.20 3.27
CA ILE A 62 -30.37 -9.37 2.81
C ILE A 62 -31.32 -9.56 4.00
N HIS A 63 -30.88 -10.28 5.05
CA HIS A 63 -31.65 -10.45 6.28
C HIS A 63 -31.92 -9.11 6.96
N ILE A 64 -30.90 -8.27 7.09
CA ILE A 64 -31.02 -6.94 7.71
C ILE A 64 -31.91 -6.02 6.85
N GLU A 65 -31.68 -6.00 5.53
CA GLU A 65 -32.39 -5.13 4.59
C GLU A 65 -33.89 -5.42 4.51
N LEU A 66 -34.26 -6.71 4.42
CA LEU A 66 -35.65 -7.12 4.22
C LEU A 66 -36.34 -7.55 5.52
N ASN A 67 -35.63 -7.59 6.64
CA ASN A 67 -36.09 -8.14 7.91
C ASN A 67 -36.71 -9.56 7.78
N VAL A 68 -36.14 -10.38 6.89
CA VAL A 68 -36.59 -11.76 6.64
C VAL A 68 -35.64 -12.73 7.30
N SER A 69 -36.17 -13.74 7.98
CA SER A 69 -35.37 -14.80 8.61
C SER A 69 -34.39 -15.45 7.62
N MET A 70 -33.12 -15.61 8.04
CA MET A 70 -32.06 -16.23 7.23
C MET A 70 -32.43 -17.61 6.66
N PRO A 71 -33.01 -18.56 7.43
CA PRO A 71 -33.55 -19.81 6.91
C PRO A 71 -34.50 -19.64 5.72
N THR A 72 -35.41 -18.66 5.80
CA THR A 72 -36.38 -18.36 4.73
C THR A 72 -35.67 -17.90 3.46
N ILE A 73 -34.68 -17.01 3.61
CA ILE A 73 -33.84 -16.56 2.49
C ILE A 73 -33.13 -17.74 1.83
N ARG A 74 -32.51 -18.63 2.63
CA ARG A 74 -31.84 -19.82 2.10
C ARG A 74 -32.80 -20.76 1.38
N LYS A 75 -34.00 -20.95 1.92
CA LYS A 75 -35.03 -21.79 1.31
C LYS A 75 -35.44 -21.24 -0.06
N ILE A 76 -35.67 -19.93 -0.13
CA ILE A 76 -35.99 -19.21 -1.38
C ILE A 76 -34.88 -19.35 -2.40
N LEU A 77 -33.63 -19.06 -2.02
CA LEU A 77 -32.50 -19.14 -2.96
C LEU A 77 -32.24 -20.56 -3.46
N LYS A 78 -32.52 -21.58 -2.66
CA LYS A 78 -32.41 -23.00 -3.07
C LYS A 78 -33.44 -23.41 -4.13
N LEU A 79 -34.57 -22.70 -4.27
CA LEU A 79 -35.55 -22.98 -5.32
C LEU A 79 -34.96 -22.70 -6.71
N GLU A 80 -34.10 -21.69 -6.83
CA GLU A 80 -33.35 -21.30 -8.05
C GLU A 80 -32.08 -22.17 -8.27
N ASN A 81 -32.13 -23.43 -7.81
CA ASN A 81 -31.04 -24.38 -7.54
C ASN A 81 -29.74 -24.20 -8.36
N LEU A 82 -29.82 -24.21 -9.70
CA LEU A 82 -28.65 -24.12 -10.59
C LEU A 82 -27.87 -22.80 -10.41
N LYS A 83 -28.56 -21.66 -10.55
CA LYS A 83 -27.93 -20.33 -10.40
C LYS A 83 -27.34 -20.13 -9.02
N PHE A 84 -28.03 -20.65 -7.99
CA PHE A 84 -27.57 -20.54 -6.61
C PHE A 84 -26.29 -21.34 -6.35
N VAL A 85 -26.16 -22.56 -6.90
CA VAL A 85 -24.96 -23.39 -6.75
C VAL A 85 -23.75 -22.73 -7.41
N GLU A 86 -23.92 -22.21 -8.63
CA GLU A 86 -22.86 -21.52 -9.36
C GLU A 86 -22.37 -20.26 -8.64
N GLU A 87 -23.29 -19.40 -8.22
CA GLU A 87 -22.95 -18.18 -7.48
C GLU A 87 -22.27 -18.51 -6.14
N LYS A 88 -22.73 -19.57 -5.46
CA LYS A 88 -22.10 -20.06 -4.22
C LYS A 88 -20.67 -20.55 -4.47
N ARG A 89 -20.43 -21.29 -5.56
CA ARG A 89 -19.09 -21.73 -5.98
C ARG A 89 -18.19 -20.53 -6.26
N ARG A 90 -18.66 -19.58 -7.06
CA ARG A 90 -17.94 -18.33 -7.40
C ARG A 90 -17.49 -17.57 -6.15
N ARG A 91 -18.39 -17.40 -5.17
CA ARG A 91 -18.07 -16.71 -3.90
C ARG A 91 -17.02 -17.46 -3.07
N LYS A 92 -17.06 -18.80 -3.08
CA LYS A 92 -16.07 -19.63 -2.39
C LYS A 92 -14.69 -19.46 -3.01
N GLU A 93 -14.60 -19.49 -4.33
CA GLU A 93 -13.36 -19.30 -5.09
C GLU A 93 -12.78 -17.90 -4.88
N ALA A 94 -13.59 -16.85 -5.00
CA ALA A 94 -13.16 -15.48 -4.74
C ALA A 94 -12.60 -15.30 -3.30
N THR A 95 -13.23 -15.94 -2.32
CA THR A 95 -12.76 -15.93 -0.93
C THR A 95 -11.42 -16.66 -0.79
N GLN A 96 -11.26 -17.80 -1.46
CA GLN A 96 -10.04 -18.59 -1.44
C GLN A 96 -8.86 -17.83 -2.07
N GLU A 97 -9.08 -17.20 -3.22
CA GLU A 97 -8.07 -16.38 -3.90
C GLU A 97 -7.66 -15.17 -3.05
N LYS A 98 -8.62 -14.46 -2.45
CA LYS A 98 -8.32 -13.36 -1.52
C LYS A 98 -7.46 -13.82 -0.33
N ARG A 99 -7.74 -15.02 0.22
CA ARG A 99 -6.94 -15.60 1.31
C ARG A 99 -5.51 -15.93 0.86
N LYS A 100 -5.34 -16.52 -0.33
CA LYS A 100 -4.02 -16.81 -0.90
C LYS A 100 -3.21 -15.52 -1.11
N LEU A 101 -3.83 -14.51 -1.70
CA LEU A 101 -3.21 -13.21 -1.94
C LEU A 101 -2.78 -12.53 -0.63
N ASN A 102 -3.66 -12.51 0.37
CA ASN A 102 -3.34 -11.95 1.68
C ASN A 102 -2.15 -12.68 2.32
N LYS A 103 -2.13 -14.02 2.27
CA LYS A 103 -1.01 -14.81 2.79
C LYS A 103 0.31 -14.47 2.09
N LYS A 104 0.29 -14.33 0.75
CA LYS A 104 1.46 -13.92 -0.02
C LYS A 104 1.94 -12.53 0.39
N ASN A 105 1.04 -11.56 0.50
CA ASN A 105 1.38 -10.19 0.90
C ASN A 105 1.98 -10.13 2.30
N THR A 106 1.43 -10.89 3.26
CA THR A 106 2.00 -10.98 4.61
C THR A 106 3.42 -11.52 4.58
N TYR A 107 3.68 -12.59 3.82
CA TYR A 107 5.01 -13.18 3.67
C TYR A 107 6.01 -12.18 3.07
N MET A 108 5.65 -11.53 1.95
CA MET A 108 6.51 -10.51 1.32
C MET A 108 6.82 -9.35 2.27
N THR A 109 5.85 -8.96 3.10
CA THR A 109 6.05 -7.89 4.08
C THR A 109 6.99 -8.32 5.20
N SER A 110 6.90 -9.58 5.67
CA SER A 110 7.84 -10.09 6.67
C SER A 110 9.26 -10.24 6.12
N GLU A 111 9.42 -10.68 4.87
CA GLU A 111 10.71 -10.83 4.22
C GLU A 111 11.42 -9.48 4.07
N LYS A 112 10.71 -8.47 3.54
CA LYS A 112 11.24 -7.08 3.49
C LYS A 112 11.63 -6.54 4.86
N ARG A 113 10.84 -6.82 5.90
CA ARG A 113 11.18 -6.43 7.28
C ARG A 113 12.46 -7.09 7.78
N LEU A 114 12.70 -8.36 7.42
CA LEU A 114 13.93 -9.06 7.78
C LEU A 114 15.14 -8.44 7.07
N GLU A 115 15.00 -8.15 5.76
CA GLU A 115 16.04 -7.44 4.99
C GLU A 115 16.33 -6.06 5.58
N ASP A 116 15.30 -5.27 5.91
CA ASP A 116 15.45 -3.95 6.52
C ASP A 116 16.17 -4.04 7.89
N ILE A 117 15.85 -5.05 8.69
CA ILE A 117 16.52 -5.30 9.98
C ILE A 117 18.00 -5.62 9.76
N GLU A 118 18.32 -6.43 8.76
CA GLU A 118 19.70 -6.79 8.43
C GLU A 118 20.49 -5.57 7.94
N ILE A 119 19.94 -4.80 7.01
CA ILE A 119 20.54 -3.56 6.49
C ILE A 119 20.79 -2.58 7.65
N MET A 120 19.81 -2.38 8.53
CA MET A 120 19.98 -1.52 9.70
C MET A 120 21.07 -2.04 10.66
N ALA A 121 21.18 -3.35 10.86
CA ALA A 121 22.23 -3.92 11.69
C ALA A 121 23.63 -3.67 11.10
N GLN A 122 23.78 -3.81 9.78
CA GLN A 122 25.03 -3.48 9.09
C GLN A 122 25.36 -1.99 9.19
N LEU A 123 24.37 -1.12 8.96
CA LEU A 123 24.55 0.34 9.04
C LEU A 123 24.97 0.78 10.46
N LYS A 124 24.35 0.23 11.50
CA LYS A 124 24.74 0.48 12.90
C LYS A 124 26.17 0.07 13.20
N ARG A 125 26.62 -1.08 12.66
CA ARG A 125 28.02 -1.52 12.82
C ARG A 125 28.99 -0.55 12.14
N LEU A 126 28.71 -0.14 10.91
CA LEU A 126 29.52 0.84 10.20
C LEU A 126 29.59 2.17 10.95
N GLN A 127 28.44 2.70 11.37
CA GLN A 127 28.39 3.94 12.17
C GLN A 127 29.19 3.82 13.47
N ALA A 128 29.15 2.67 14.16
CA ALA A 128 29.94 2.45 15.36
C ALA A 128 31.45 2.41 15.08
N ILE A 129 31.87 1.86 13.93
CA ILE A 129 33.27 1.87 13.50
C ILE A 129 33.71 3.30 13.17
N THR A 130 32.92 4.03 12.38
CA THR A 130 33.18 5.43 12.01
C THR A 130 33.26 6.31 13.27
N ALA A 131 32.29 6.21 14.17
CA ALA A 131 32.29 6.96 15.42
C ALA A 131 33.53 6.67 16.28
N LYS A 132 34.00 5.41 16.33
CA LYS A 132 35.25 5.04 17.03
C LYS A 132 36.51 5.57 16.33
N GLN A 133 36.48 5.77 15.03
CA GLN A 133 37.59 6.36 14.28
C GLN A 133 37.61 7.88 14.49
N ASP A 134 36.44 8.52 14.42
CA ASP A 134 36.25 9.97 14.57
C ASP A 134 36.47 10.43 16.03
N SER A 135 36.16 9.58 17.01
CA SER A 135 36.42 9.87 18.42
C SER A 135 37.91 9.92 18.76
N ARG A 136 38.81 9.51 17.86
CA ARG A 136 40.25 9.62 18.07
C ARG A 136 40.65 11.07 17.79
N SER A 137 40.86 11.85 18.85
CA SER A 137 41.40 13.20 18.79
C SER A 137 42.86 13.19 18.30
N ARG A 138 43.06 13.01 16.99
CA ARG A 138 44.37 13.17 16.34
C ARG A 138 44.38 14.53 15.66
N LYS A 139 45.50 15.24 15.79
CA LYS A 139 45.75 16.42 14.95
C LYS A 139 45.88 15.92 13.51
N LEU A 140 45.17 16.55 12.58
CA LEU A 140 45.32 16.28 11.15
C LEU A 140 46.79 16.49 10.77
N SER A 141 47.40 15.50 10.12
CA SER A 141 48.76 15.63 9.63
C SER A 141 48.81 16.72 8.55
N THR A 142 49.90 17.46 8.48
CA THR A 142 50.20 18.37 7.38
C THR A 142 50.08 17.68 6.02
N GLU A 143 50.48 16.40 5.95
CA GLU A 143 50.36 15.57 4.75
C GLU A 143 48.90 15.30 4.38
N ASP A 144 48.07 14.91 5.36
CA ASP A 144 46.66 14.60 5.13
C ASP A 144 45.87 15.86 4.75
N MET A 145 46.23 17.00 5.34
CA MET A 145 45.69 18.32 4.98
C MET A 145 46.02 18.69 3.54
N VAL A 146 47.25 18.43 3.07
CA VAL A 146 47.65 18.65 1.67
C VAL A 146 46.94 17.66 0.74
N LYS A 147 46.81 16.39 1.11
CA LYS A 147 46.08 15.38 0.32
C LYS A 147 44.60 15.72 0.12
N GLN A 148 43.92 16.20 1.16
CA GLN A 148 42.52 16.62 1.09
C GLN A 148 42.31 17.91 0.26
N ASN A 149 43.37 18.69 0.06
CA ASN A 149 43.32 19.98 -0.65
C ASN A 149 44.21 19.99 -1.89
N LEU A 150 44.49 18.81 -2.48
CA LEU A 150 45.46 18.65 -3.56
C LEU A 150 45.14 19.50 -4.79
N GLN A 151 43.86 19.75 -5.04
CA GLN A 151 43.37 20.60 -6.13
C GLN A 151 43.89 22.05 -6.08
N HIS A 152 44.37 22.51 -4.92
CA HIS A 152 44.92 23.86 -4.75
C HIS A 152 46.44 23.92 -4.90
N TYR A 153 47.11 22.81 -5.21
CA TYR A 153 48.57 22.75 -5.32
C TYR A 153 49.03 22.46 -6.75
N LYS A 154 50.15 23.07 -7.13
CA LYS A 154 50.91 22.79 -8.34
C LYS A 154 52.25 22.17 -7.98
N TYR A 155 52.66 21.16 -8.74
CA TYR A 155 53.95 20.52 -8.53
C TYR A 155 55.06 21.32 -9.23
N ASN A 156 56.06 21.74 -8.45
CA ASN A 156 57.25 22.38 -8.96
C ASN A 156 58.35 21.33 -9.14
N ILE A 157 58.66 21.00 -10.40
CA ILE A 157 59.61 19.94 -10.78
C ILE A 157 61.02 20.26 -10.29
N GLU A 158 61.48 21.50 -10.44
CA GLU A 158 62.85 21.93 -10.09
C GLU A 158 63.15 21.83 -8.59
N LYS A 159 62.11 21.96 -7.76
CA LYS A 159 62.21 22.03 -6.29
C LYS A 159 61.58 20.83 -5.59
N GLU A 160 61.13 19.84 -6.36
CA GLU A 160 60.47 18.60 -5.92
C GLU A 160 59.43 18.81 -4.81
N ARG A 161 58.58 19.83 -4.98
CA ARG A 161 57.61 20.23 -3.94
C ARG A 161 56.30 20.73 -4.52
N LEU A 162 55.25 20.59 -3.72
CA LEU A 162 53.95 21.18 -4.00
C LEU A 162 53.93 22.64 -3.52
N GLU A 163 53.57 23.55 -4.43
CA GLU A 163 53.40 24.98 -4.17
C GLU A 163 51.93 25.34 -4.36
N LEU A 164 51.37 26.08 -3.41
CA LEU A 164 49.97 26.47 -3.42
C LEU A 164 49.69 27.46 -4.57
N ASP A 165 48.67 27.17 -5.38
CA ASP A 165 48.20 28.08 -6.43
C ASP A 165 47.38 29.20 -5.79
N MET A 166 47.90 30.44 -5.83
CA MET A 166 47.23 31.61 -5.25
C MET A 166 46.04 32.11 -6.08
N ASN A 167 45.78 31.52 -7.24
CA ASN A 167 44.69 31.94 -8.13
C ASN A 167 43.33 31.30 -7.77
N CYS A 168 43.29 30.38 -6.80
CA CYS A 168 42.06 29.73 -6.34
C CYS A 168 41.61 30.29 -4.97
N SER A 169 40.35 30.07 -4.60
CA SER A 169 39.90 30.33 -3.22
C SER A 169 40.57 29.33 -2.27
N ILE A 170 41.33 29.82 -1.30
CA ILE A 170 42.20 29.01 -0.44
C ILE A 170 41.56 28.83 0.95
N PRO A 171 41.37 27.59 1.41
CA PRO A 171 41.00 27.32 2.80
C PRO A 171 42.04 27.84 3.80
N THR A 172 41.58 28.50 4.87
CA THR A 172 42.46 29.09 5.89
C THR A 172 43.24 28.01 6.64
N GLY A 173 44.56 28.21 6.81
CA GLY A 173 45.41 27.36 7.65
C GLY A 173 46.17 26.25 6.92
N ILE A 174 46.04 26.14 5.59
CA ILE A 174 46.80 25.14 4.81
C ILE A 174 48.25 25.59 4.53
N PRO A 175 49.21 24.65 4.38
CA PRO A 175 50.61 24.96 4.19
C PRO A 175 50.87 25.55 2.80
N LYS A 176 51.64 26.64 2.70
CA LYS A 176 51.96 27.27 1.40
C LYS A 176 52.86 26.40 0.51
N LYS A 177 53.68 25.56 1.15
CA LYS A 177 54.67 24.69 0.49
C LYS A 177 54.70 23.37 1.23
N TYR A 178 54.78 22.28 0.48
CA TYR A 178 54.91 20.95 1.05
C TYR A 178 55.96 20.16 0.26
N SER A 179 57.06 19.81 0.92
CA SER A 179 58.11 18.98 0.33
C SER A 179 57.59 17.56 0.18
N VAL A 180 57.58 17.06 -1.06
CA VAL A 180 57.22 15.67 -1.32
C VAL A 180 58.44 14.85 -0.91
N LYS A 181 58.37 14.16 0.24
CA LYS A 181 59.38 13.14 0.54
C LYS A 181 59.27 12.09 -0.54
N GLN A 182 60.33 11.91 -1.34
CA GLN A 182 60.42 10.79 -2.27
C GLN A 182 60.39 9.47 -1.48
N HIS A 183 59.20 8.97 -1.16
CA HIS A 183 59.03 7.54 -1.23
C HIS A 183 58.95 7.26 -2.71
N ILE A 184 59.95 6.56 -3.23
CA ILE A 184 59.87 5.91 -4.53
C ILE A 184 58.63 5.00 -4.48
N VAL A 185 57.48 5.55 -4.85
CA VAL A 185 56.33 4.78 -5.29
C VAL A 185 56.65 4.45 -6.75
N LYS A 186 57.64 3.56 -6.93
CA LYS A 186 57.68 2.74 -8.15
C LYS A 186 56.34 2.00 -8.13
N ASN A 187 55.44 2.45 -9.00
CA ASN A 187 54.09 1.97 -9.25
C ASN A 187 53.02 2.50 -8.28
N LYS A 188 52.44 3.66 -8.63
CA LYS A 188 51.00 3.83 -8.86
C LYS A 188 50.69 5.30 -9.17
N THR A 189 50.42 5.58 -10.44
CA THR A 189 49.47 6.62 -10.84
C THR A 189 48.13 6.28 -10.19
N TYR A 190 47.62 7.16 -9.33
CA TYR A 190 46.24 7.07 -8.85
C TYR A 190 45.38 8.03 -9.66
N THR A 191 44.51 7.47 -10.49
CA THR A 191 43.27 8.10 -10.94
C THR A 191 42.13 7.29 -10.36
N GLU A 192 41.48 7.78 -9.31
CA GLU A 192 40.10 7.41 -8.99
C GLU A 192 39.35 8.70 -8.65
N GLY A 193 38.75 9.27 -9.70
CA GLY A 193 37.63 10.17 -9.55
C GLY A 193 36.36 9.33 -9.45
N ILE A 194 35.51 9.68 -8.49
CA ILE A 194 34.12 9.26 -8.44
C ILE A 194 33.52 9.72 -9.79
N ASP A 195 33.00 8.80 -10.58
CA ASP A 195 32.33 9.03 -11.88
C ASP A 195 33.19 9.15 -13.17
N GLY A 196 34.31 8.43 -13.25
CA GLY A 196 34.73 7.76 -14.50
C GLY A 196 34.98 8.60 -15.77
N THR A 197 35.17 9.91 -15.68
CA THR A 197 35.37 10.77 -16.87
C THR A 197 36.82 11.25 -16.96
N GLN A 198 37.49 10.92 -18.08
CA GLN A 198 38.88 11.27 -18.37
C GLN A 198 39.00 12.73 -18.83
N LEU A 199 40.01 13.46 -18.35
CA LEU A 199 40.45 14.71 -18.97
C LEU A 199 41.96 14.65 -19.24
N GLN A 200 42.33 14.98 -20.48
CA GLN A 200 43.66 14.88 -21.05
C GLN A 200 44.61 15.96 -20.49
N ASN A 201 45.89 15.61 -20.39
CA ASN A 201 46.97 16.54 -20.12
C ASN A 201 47.11 17.56 -21.26
N THR A 202 47.51 18.78 -20.92
CA THR A 202 48.26 19.62 -21.86
C THR A 202 49.43 20.25 -21.12
N VAL A 203 50.54 20.27 -21.86
CA VAL A 203 51.91 20.69 -21.54
C VAL A 203 51.99 22.02 -20.79
#